data_AF-A0A934G1Y1-F1
#
_entry.id   AF-A0A934G1Y1-F1
#
_cell.length_a   1.000
_cell.length_b   1.000
_cell.length_c   1.000
_cell.angle_alpha   90.00
_cell.angle_beta   90.00
_cell.angle_gamma   90.00
#
_symmetry.space_group_name_H-M   'P 1'
#
loop_
_entity.id
_entity.type
_entity.pdbx_description
1 polymer ?
#
loop_
_entity_poly.entity_id
_entity_poly.type
_entity_poly.pdbx_seq_one_letter_code
_entity_poly.pdbx_strand_id
1 'polypeptide(L)'
;MDYLNAFEGVVVDAGASGTRPARLFTIGEIIPAGMCPLFYHNLMPYMATLLDGGWFRWVRRDKNSFLRRRSFNGAFKDGRVNSAFPNEVLVQCPNHLVTVVAGVGIKRHDGKKRITIRILRADGVCPAGYIEGTEIEVAEDEIVLSLDVFNALSPAIVNVAQAGSGSFVCRGPLDGAVYTIRGLEAAGDAREVCSKQADSNVKVKAATLRGECRYHAASMPVENIHAGPPGFCQDALHAAYPYALGLIYNDAPSWINAGGVTVHCPGVTNKVVFRVQREWTAPLWLRRLKAAAAKVFGALAHPVDIIDCRVTYTVARVDGHCPAGHKTADTYEFNMDKRTELCPASFHALYPYLFLKRTGIPFYWAG
;
A
#
# COMPACT_ATOMS: atom_id res chain seq x y z
N MET A 1 -7.95 23.34 8.77
CA MET A 1 -7.08 23.28 7.58
C MET A 1 -7.47 22.04 6.80
N ASP A 2 -7.94 22.20 5.57
CA ASP A 2 -8.23 21.07 4.70
C ASP A 2 -6.93 20.33 4.38
N TYR A 3 -6.90 19.02 4.61
CA TYR A 3 -5.77 18.16 4.29
C TYR A 3 -5.33 18.29 2.83
N LEU A 4 -6.25 18.67 1.92
CA LEU A 4 -5.98 18.92 0.51
C LEU A 4 -5.20 20.23 0.27
N ASN A 5 -5.42 21.27 1.07
CA ASN A 5 -4.76 22.57 0.91
C ASN A 5 -3.35 22.58 1.50
N ALA A 6 -3.04 21.66 2.44
CA ALA A 6 -1.67 21.48 2.95
C ALA A 6 -0.68 21.01 1.86
N PHE A 7 -1.18 20.59 0.71
CA PHE A 7 -0.40 20.06 -0.40
C PHE A 7 -0.25 21.03 -1.58
N GLU A 8 -0.91 22.19 -1.53
CA GLU A 8 -0.70 23.25 -2.50
C GLU A 8 0.70 23.84 -2.32
N GLY A 9 1.58 23.61 -3.30
CA GLY A 9 2.96 24.11 -3.27
C GLY A 9 4.04 23.06 -3.04
N VAL A 10 3.68 21.78 -2.85
CA VAL A 10 4.67 20.69 -2.79
C VAL A 10 5.26 20.46 -4.16
N VAL A 11 6.53 20.83 -4.30
CA VAL A 11 7.27 20.66 -5.55
C VAL A 11 8.28 19.54 -5.38
N VAL A 12 8.14 18.45 -6.13
CA VAL A 12 9.09 17.32 -6.15
C VAL A 12 10.05 17.48 -7.32
N ASP A 13 11.34 17.64 -7.08
CA ASP A 13 12.40 17.70 -8.11
C ASP A 13 13.03 16.33 -8.30
N ALA A 14 12.73 15.63 -9.40
CA ALA A 14 13.33 14.34 -9.73
C ALA A 14 14.68 14.49 -10.46
N GLY A 15 15.78 14.52 -9.72
CA GLY A 15 17.14 14.41 -10.24
C GLY A 15 17.60 12.97 -10.34
N ALA A 16 17.63 12.39 -11.54
CA ALA A 16 18.34 11.14 -11.79
C ALA A 16 19.85 11.40 -11.84
N SER A 17 20.65 10.43 -11.40
CA SER A 17 22.09 10.43 -11.66
C SER A 17 22.36 10.29 -13.17
N GLY A 18 22.32 11.41 -13.91
CA GLY A 18 23.11 11.58 -15.13
C GLY A 18 22.43 11.86 -16.47
N THR A 19 21.09 11.74 -16.67
CA THR A 19 20.55 11.89 -18.05
C THR A 19 19.16 12.53 -18.23
N ARG A 20 18.41 12.87 -17.17
CA ARG A 20 17.12 13.58 -17.31
C ARG A 20 17.14 14.90 -16.55
N PRO A 21 16.61 16.00 -17.13
CA PRO A 21 16.50 17.26 -16.42
C PRO A 21 15.59 17.09 -15.20
N ALA A 22 16.03 17.68 -14.09
CA ALA A 22 15.22 17.98 -12.92
C ALA A 22 13.83 18.50 -13.34
N ARG A 23 12.78 17.74 -13.03
CA ARG A 23 11.39 18.15 -13.27
C ARG A 23 10.69 18.31 -11.94
N LEU A 24 10.04 19.47 -11.79
CA LEU A 24 9.15 19.81 -10.69
C LEU A 24 7.79 19.14 -10.92
N PHE A 25 7.31 18.40 -9.94
CA PHE A 25 5.96 17.84 -9.92
C PHE A 25 5.14 18.46 -8.81
N THR A 26 3.91 18.84 -9.13
CA THR A 26 2.85 19.13 -8.17
C THR A 26 2.15 17.84 -7.74
N ILE A 27 1.48 17.86 -6.59
CA ILE A 27 0.69 16.71 -6.12
C ILE A 27 -0.43 16.34 -7.10
N GLY A 28 -1.00 17.32 -7.80
CA GLY A 28 -1.97 17.07 -8.88
C GLY A 28 -1.39 16.41 -10.12
N GLU A 29 -0.07 16.44 -10.33
CA GLU A 29 0.61 15.68 -11.39
C GLU A 29 1.01 14.27 -10.94
N ILE A 30 1.11 14.03 -9.64
CA ILE A 30 1.46 12.72 -9.07
C ILE A 30 0.19 11.87 -8.89
N ILE A 31 -0.90 12.49 -8.46
CA ILE A 31 -2.16 11.81 -8.18
C ILE A 31 -3.05 11.92 -9.41
N PRO A 32 -3.64 10.81 -9.89
CA PRO A 32 -4.58 10.86 -11.00
C PRO A 32 -5.72 11.83 -10.74
N ALA A 33 -6.11 12.58 -11.78
CA ALA A 33 -7.17 13.56 -11.67
C ALA A 33 -8.46 12.95 -11.08
N GLY A 34 -9.07 13.65 -10.12
CA GLY A 34 -10.27 13.19 -9.43
C GLY A 34 -10.04 12.21 -8.27
N MET A 35 -8.79 11.88 -7.94
CA MET A 35 -8.45 11.05 -6.79
C MET A 35 -8.02 11.87 -5.56
N CYS A 36 -8.59 11.54 -4.41
CA CYS A 36 -8.13 11.95 -3.09
C CYS A 36 -6.81 11.25 -2.76
N PRO A 37 -5.76 11.97 -2.31
CA PRO A 37 -4.45 11.41 -1.97
C PRO A 37 -4.51 10.22 -1.03
N LEU A 38 -5.33 10.33 0.01
CA LEU A 38 -5.46 9.31 1.05
C LEU A 38 -6.12 8.03 0.52
N PHE A 39 -7.12 8.19 -0.34
CA PHE A 39 -7.76 7.02 -0.94
C PHE A 39 -6.84 6.37 -1.97
N TYR A 40 -6.19 7.18 -2.78
CA TYR A 40 -5.19 6.72 -3.76
C TYR A 40 -4.06 5.95 -3.09
N HIS A 41 -3.53 6.45 -1.97
CA HIS A 41 -2.53 5.74 -1.16
C HIS A 41 -2.99 4.32 -0.79
N ASN A 42 -4.23 4.14 -0.35
CA ASN A 42 -4.74 2.82 0.04
C ASN A 42 -4.97 1.88 -1.17
N LEU A 43 -5.13 2.43 -2.37
CA LEU A 43 -5.30 1.68 -3.62
C LEU A 43 -3.96 1.20 -4.21
N MET A 44 -2.88 1.94 -3.95
CA MET A 44 -1.55 1.72 -4.55
C MET A 44 -1.06 0.26 -4.51
N PRO A 45 -1.10 -0.46 -3.36
CA PRO A 45 -0.61 -1.84 -3.30
C PRO A 45 -1.32 -2.77 -4.29
N TYR A 46 -2.63 -2.56 -4.49
CA TYR A 46 -3.46 -3.37 -5.38
C TYR A 46 -3.20 -3.02 -6.84
N MET A 47 -3.05 -1.73 -7.16
CA MET A 47 -2.73 -1.26 -8.51
C MET A 47 -1.37 -1.78 -8.96
N ALA A 48 -0.34 -1.66 -8.12
CA ALA A 48 0.99 -2.18 -8.38
C ALA A 48 0.95 -3.70 -8.66
N THR A 49 0.31 -4.46 -7.77
CA THR A 49 0.16 -5.92 -7.94
C THR A 49 -0.50 -6.30 -9.27
N LEU A 50 -1.55 -5.57 -9.66
CA LEU A 50 -2.31 -5.84 -10.89
C LEU A 50 -1.52 -5.47 -12.15
N LEU A 51 -0.83 -4.32 -12.17
CA LEU A 51 -0.02 -3.89 -13.33
C LEU A 51 1.01 -4.95 -13.71
N ASP A 52 1.67 -5.51 -12.69
CA ASP A 52 2.68 -6.54 -12.84
C ASP A 52 2.13 -7.89 -13.32
N GLY A 53 0.82 -8.02 -13.46
CA GLY A 53 0.15 -9.25 -13.85
C GLY A 53 -0.17 -10.18 -12.68
N GLY A 54 0.04 -9.73 -11.44
CA GLY A 54 -0.41 -10.43 -10.25
C GLY A 54 -1.95 -10.54 -10.21
N TRP A 55 -2.45 -11.54 -9.48
CA TRP A 55 -3.88 -11.70 -9.30
C TRP A 55 -4.23 -12.20 -7.90
N PHE A 56 -5.20 -11.53 -7.28
CA PHE A 56 -5.69 -11.86 -5.96
C PHE A 56 -6.64 -13.05 -6.03
N ARG A 57 -6.24 -14.17 -5.41
CA ARG A 57 -6.97 -15.44 -5.54
C ARG A 57 -8.40 -15.37 -5.00
N TRP A 58 -8.67 -14.51 -4.01
CA TRP A 58 -10.02 -14.26 -3.48
C TRP A 58 -10.92 -13.43 -4.40
N VAL A 59 -10.39 -12.85 -5.47
CA VAL A 59 -11.16 -12.10 -6.47
C VAL A 59 -11.48 -13.02 -7.64
N ARG A 60 -12.77 -13.13 -7.95
CA ARG A 60 -13.22 -13.92 -9.10
C ARG A 60 -12.69 -13.29 -10.39
N ARG A 61 -11.93 -14.07 -11.16
CA ARG A 61 -11.47 -13.68 -12.50
C ARG A 61 -12.44 -14.20 -13.54
N ASP A 62 -12.96 -13.31 -14.38
CA ASP A 62 -13.73 -13.66 -15.55
C ASP A 62 -12.87 -13.54 -16.81
N LYS A 63 -13.15 -14.35 -17.84
CA LYS A 63 -12.45 -14.26 -19.12
C LYS A 63 -12.79 -12.96 -19.84
N ASN A 64 -14.01 -12.49 -19.66
CA ASN A 64 -14.41 -11.17 -20.12
C ASN A 64 -13.95 -10.14 -19.09
N SER A 65 -12.83 -9.47 -19.34
CA SER A 65 -12.31 -8.39 -18.48
C SER A 65 -13.24 -7.19 -18.38
N PHE A 66 -14.22 -7.06 -19.29
CA PHE A 66 -15.26 -6.04 -19.26
C PHE A 66 -16.47 -6.45 -18.42
N LEU A 67 -16.58 -7.73 -18.03
CA LEU A 67 -17.68 -8.16 -17.17
C LEU A 67 -17.50 -7.50 -15.80
N ARG A 68 -18.39 -6.56 -15.52
CA ARG A 68 -18.51 -5.87 -14.24
C ARG A 68 -19.97 -5.87 -13.82
N ARG A 69 -20.23 -6.18 -12.55
CA ARG A 69 -21.59 -6.07 -12.01
C ARG A 69 -21.89 -4.62 -11.65
N ARG A 70 -23.15 -4.24 -11.77
CA ARG A 70 -23.65 -2.97 -11.23
C ARG A 70 -23.54 -3.02 -9.71
N SER A 71 -23.08 -1.94 -9.10
CA SER A 71 -23.14 -1.81 -7.66
C SER A 71 -24.60 -1.69 -7.22
N PHE A 72 -24.94 -2.33 -6.09
CA PHE A 72 -26.21 -2.15 -5.41
C PHE A 72 -25.99 -2.36 -3.92
N ASN A 73 -26.75 -1.63 -3.08
CA ASN A 73 -26.55 -1.59 -1.63
C ASN A 73 -26.58 -2.95 -0.93
N GLY A 74 -27.28 -3.93 -1.50
CA GLY A 74 -27.31 -5.32 -1.00
C GLY A 74 -25.98 -6.06 -1.16
N ALA A 75 -25.18 -5.74 -2.18
CA ALA A 75 -23.95 -6.46 -2.51
C ALA A 75 -22.89 -6.40 -1.39
N PHE A 76 -22.92 -5.35 -0.56
CA PHE A 76 -22.00 -5.15 0.56
C PHE A 76 -22.51 -5.68 1.90
N LYS A 77 -23.75 -6.17 1.95
CA LYS A 77 -24.34 -6.79 3.15
C LYS A 77 -24.04 -8.28 3.20
N ASP A 78 -23.92 -8.90 2.04
CA ASP A 78 -23.59 -10.32 1.92
C ASP A 78 -22.08 -10.52 2.09
N GLY A 79 -21.65 -11.48 2.91
CA GLY A 79 -20.23 -11.85 3.08
C GLY A 79 -19.52 -12.36 1.80
N ARG A 80 -20.18 -12.23 0.64
CA ARG A 80 -19.73 -12.69 -0.68
C ARG A 80 -19.32 -11.55 -1.62
N VAL A 81 -19.04 -10.37 -1.07
CA VAL A 81 -18.76 -9.13 -1.85
C VAL A 81 -17.71 -9.35 -2.95
N ASN A 82 -16.60 -10.04 -2.67
CA ASN A 82 -15.53 -10.30 -3.66
C ASN A 82 -15.94 -11.18 -4.84
N SER A 83 -17.00 -11.99 -4.69
CA SER A 83 -17.56 -12.79 -5.78
C SER A 83 -18.60 -12.03 -6.61
N ALA A 84 -19.17 -10.97 -6.03
CA ALA A 84 -20.16 -10.13 -6.69
C ALA A 84 -19.53 -9.17 -7.70
N PHE A 85 -18.26 -8.81 -7.54
CA PHE A 85 -17.54 -7.90 -8.43
C PHE A 85 -16.40 -8.64 -9.14
N PRO A 86 -16.68 -9.42 -10.20
CA PRO A 86 -15.63 -10.10 -10.94
C PRO A 86 -14.67 -9.08 -11.56
N ASN A 87 -13.40 -9.46 -11.62
CA ASN A 87 -12.31 -8.65 -12.15
C ASN A 87 -11.96 -7.38 -11.35
N GLU A 88 -12.53 -7.19 -10.16
CA GLU A 88 -12.32 -6.00 -9.35
C GLU A 88 -11.93 -6.36 -7.91
N VAL A 89 -10.80 -5.84 -7.46
CA VAL A 89 -10.38 -5.89 -6.07
C VAL A 89 -11.09 -4.77 -5.31
N LEU A 90 -11.81 -5.13 -4.26
CA LEU A 90 -12.55 -4.15 -3.47
C LEU A 90 -11.64 -3.51 -2.44
N VAL A 91 -11.57 -2.18 -2.47
CA VAL A 91 -10.75 -1.39 -1.56
C VAL A 91 -11.59 -0.28 -0.95
N GLN A 92 -11.61 -0.21 0.37
CA GLN A 92 -12.36 0.81 1.10
C GLN A 92 -11.46 2.02 1.40
N CYS A 93 -12.02 3.22 1.36
CA CYS A 93 -11.34 4.42 1.83
C CYS A 93 -11.06 4.30 3.34
N PRO A 94 -9.86 4.65 3.80
CA PRO A 94 -9.52 4.57 5.23
C PRO A 94 -10.23 5.65 6.06
N ASN A 95 -10.87 6.65 5.43
CA ASN A 95 -11.68 7.64 6.14
C ASN A 95 -12.98 7.02 6.65
N HIS A 96 -13.04 6.77 7.96
CA HIS A 96 -14.21 6.18 8.61
C HIS A 96 -15.47 7.07 8.59
N LEU A 97 -15.35 8.38 8.34
CA LEU A 97 -16.50 9.28 8.21
C LEU A 97 -17.20 9.16 6.85
N VAL A 98 -16.55 8.57 5.85
CA VAL A 98 -17.12 8.39 4.51
C VAL A 98 -17.02 6.93 4.07
N THR A 99 -18.13 6.35 3.65
CA THR A 99 -18.10 4.98 3.13
C THR A 99 -17.87 5.02 1.63
N VAL A 100 -16.61 5.20 1.25
CA VAL A 100 -16.19 5.07 -0.15
C VAL A 100 -15.57 3.68 -0.36
N VAL A 101 -16.08 2.94 -1.34
CA VAL A 101 -15.52 1.64 -1.77
C VAL A 101 -15.28 1.70 -3.27
N ALA A 102 -14.07 1.37 -3.69
CA ALA A 102 -13.71 1.23 -5.09
C ALA A 102 -13.46 -0.23 -5.48
N GLY A 103 -13.82 -0.58 -6.70
CA GLY A 103 -13.36 -1.75 -7.40
C GLY A 103 -12.14 -1.40 -8.25
N VAL A 104 -11.03 -2.09 -8.02
CA VAL A 104 -9.77 -1.89 -8.74
C VAL A 104 -9.54 -3.07 -9.68
N GLY A 105 -9.47 -2.78 -10.97
CA GLY A 105 -9.35 -3.79 -12.02
C GLY A 105 -8.36 -3.39 -13.11
N ILE A 106 -8.22 -4.26 -14.10
CA ILE A 106 -7.40 -4.02 -15.30
C ILE A 106 -8.32 -4.02 -16.52
N LYS A 107 -8.19 -3.00 -17.38
CA LYS A 107 -8.70 -3.03 -18.76
C LYS A 107 -7.54 -3.04 -19.74
N ARG A 108 -7.78 -3.57 -20.94
CA ARG A 108 -6.91 -3.36 -22.09
C ARG A 108 -7.58 -2.35 -23.01
N HIS A 109 -6.90 -1.23 -23.24
CA HIS A 109 -7.30 -0.21 -24.20
C HIS A 109 -6.16 -0.07 -25.20
N ASP A 110 -6.43 -0.26 -26.50
CA ASP A 110 -5.42 -0.22 -27.58
C ASP A 110 -4.19 -1.09 -27.33
N GLY A 111 -4.40 -2.29 -26.78
CA GLY A 111 -3.32 -3.22 -26.45
C GLY A 111 -2.49 -2.86 -25.22
N LYS A 112 -2.67 -1.68 -24.63
CA LYS A 112 -2.01 -1.25 -23.39
C LYS A 112 -2.86 -1.65 -22.18
N LYS A 113 -2.18 -2.06 -21.10
CA LYS A 113 -2.85 -2.30 -19.81
C LYS A 113 -3.15 -0.94 -19.17
N ARG A 114 -4.36 -0.79 -18.63
CA ARG A 114 -4.77 0.35 -17.81
C ARG A 114 -5.40 -0.15 -16.54
N ILE A 115 -5.06 0.48 -15.43
CA ILE A 115 -5.79 0.25 -14.19
C ILE A 115 -7.07 1.06 -14.23
N THR A 116 -8.13 0.47 -13.74
CA THR A 116 -9.42 1.13 -13.60
C THR A 116 -9.83 1.13 -12.15
N ILE A 117 -10.21 2.28 -11.64
CA ILE A 117 -10.74 2.48 -10.31
C ILE A 117 -12.20 2.89 -10.49
N ARG A 118 -13.12 2.01 -10.12
CA ARG A 118 -14.56 2.28 -10.20
C ARG A 118 -15.11 2.52 -8.80
N ILE A 119 -15.71 3.69 -8.56
CA ILE A 119 -16.40 3.97 -7.30
C ILE A 119 -17.67 3.13 -7.26
N LEU A 120 -17.70 2.13 -6.40
CA LEU A 120 -18.84 1.23 -6.25
C LEU A 120 -19.81 1.73 -5.17
N ARG A 121 -19.29 2.43 -4.17
CA ARG A 121 -20.08 3.00 -3.09
C ARG A 121 -19.48 4.32 -2.66
N ALA A 122 -20.31 5.31 -2.40
CA ALA A 122 -19.89 6.61 -1.88
C ALA A 122 -20.98 7.18 -0.97
N ASP A 123 -20.99 6.74 0.28
CA ASP A 123 -21.88 7.34 1.30
C ASP A 123 -21.15 8.41 2.12
N GLY A 124 -21.90 9.42 2.53
CA GLY A 124 -21.41 10.56 3.30
C GLY A 124 -20.89 11.69 2.43
N VAL A 125 -20.47 12.77 3.07
CA VAL A 125 -19.92 13.95 2.37
C VAL A 125 -18.41 13.75 2.24
N CYS A 126 -17.98 13.17 1.12
CA CYS A 126 -16.56 13.13 0.80
C CYS A 126 -16.10 14.48 0.24
N PRO A 127 -15.05 15.12 0.78
CA PRO A 127 -14.52 16.37 0.22
C PRO A 127 -14.06 16.24 -1.24
N ALA A 128 -13.67 15.04 -1.66
CA ALA A 128 -13.30 14.76 -3.05
C ALA A 128 -14.52 14.59 -3.98
N GLY A 129 -15.74 14.58 -3.44
CA GLY A 129 -16.97 14.56 -4.24
C GLY A 129 -17.18 13.28 -5.06
N TYR A 130 -16.73 12.12 -4.56
CA TYR A 130 -16.89 10.86 -5.29
C TYR A 130 -18.36 10.52 -5.54
N ILE A 131 -18.64 10.09 -6.78
CA ILE A 131 -19.98 9.68 -7.22
C ILE A 131 -19.94 8.19 -7.55
N GLU A 132 -20.97 7.44 -7.12
CA GLU A 132 -21.10 6.03 -7.48
C GLU A 132 -21.19 5.82 -8.99
N GLY A 133 -20.48 4.81 -9.49
CA GLY A 133 -20.38 4.51 -10.91
C GLY A 133 -19.28 5.28 -11.64
N THR A 134 -18.70 6.32 -11.03
CA THR A 134 -17.53 7.00 -11.59
C THR A 134 -16.39 6.01 -11.80
N GLU A 135 -15.80 6.04 -12.99
CA GLU A 135 -14.66 5.22 -13.34
C GLU A 135 -13.49 6.13 -13.71
N ILE A 136 -12.35 5.86 -13.09
CA ILE A 136 -11.10 6.58 -13.30
C ILE A 136 -10.13 5.57 -13.90
N GLU A 137 -9.58 5.90 -15.06
CA GLU A 137 -8.50 5.13 -15.67
C GLU A 137 -7.16 5.74 -15.28
N VAL A 138 -6.23 4.90 -14.85
CA VAL A 138 -4.88 5.30 -14.49
C VAL A 138 -3.91 4.57 -15.40
N ALA A 139 -3.04 5.34 -16.04
CA ALA A 139 -2.04 4.79 -16.94
C ALA A 139 -0.90 4.11 -16.14
N GLU A 140 -0.21 3.15 -16.77
CA GLU A 140 0.87 2.39 -16.12
C GLU A 140 2.02 3.30 -15.68
N ASP A 141 2.40 4.27 -16.50
CA ASP A 141 3.44 5.26 -16.23
C ASP A 141 3.06 6.22 -15.08
N GLU A 142 1.79 6.60 -14.97
CA GLU A 142 1.29 7.39 -13.84
C GLU A 142 1.42 6.64 -12.50
N ILE A 143 1.17 5.32 -12.50
CA ILE A 143 1.27 4.49 -11.29
C ILE A 143 2.72 4.24 -10.91
N VAL A 144 3.61 4.01 -11.87
CA VAL A 144 5.05 3.85 -11.59
C VAL A 144 5.60 5.13 -10.96
N LEU A 145 5.31 6.29 -11.57
CA LEU A 145 5.66 7.59 -11.01
C LEU A 145 5.07 7.77 -9.60
N SER A 146 3.80 7.44 -9.44
CA SER A 146 3.12 7.50 -8.15
C SER A 146 3.78 6.60 -7.10
N LEU A 147 4.17 5.38 -7.44
CA LEU A 147 4.77 4.44 -6.50
C LEU A 147 6.11 4.96 -6.00
N ASP A 148 6.94 5.47 -6.91
CA ASP A 148 8.24 6.02 -6.55
C ASP A 148 8.10 7.27 -5.69
N VAL A 149 7.20 8.16 -6.11
CA VAL A 149 6.98 9.44 -5.44
C VAL A 149 6.23 9.26 -4.12
N PHE A 150 5.20 8.42 -4.00
CA PHE A 150 4.50 8.18 -2.73
C PHE A 150 5.36 7.45 -1.71
N ASN A 151 6.18 6.48 -2.12
CA ASN A 151 7.08 5.81 -1.20
C ASN A 151 8.17 6.77 -0.68
N ALA A 152 8.64 7.68 -1.54
CA ALA A 152 9.56 8.75 -1.15
C ALA A 152 8.88 9.85 -0.32
N LEU A 153 7.62 10.18 -0.63
CA LEU A 153 6.83 11.24 0.01
C LEU A 153 6.20 10.83 1.33
N SER A 154 5.82 9.57 1.55
CA SER A 154 5.03 9.20 2.74
C SER A 154 5.70 9.60 4.06
N PRO A 155 7.03 9.50 4.23
CA PRO A 155 7.72 10.07 5.38
C PRO A 155 8.09 11.53 5.17
N ALA A 156 8.39 11.96 3.93
CA ALA A 156 8.82 13.32 3.65
C ALA A 156 7.70 14.34 3.83
N ILE A 157 6.49 14.11 3.32
CA ILE A 157 5.27 14.92 3.55
C ILE A 157 5.08 15.21 5.05
N VAL A 158 5.33 14.23 5.91
CA VAL A 158 5.15 14.43 7.35
C VAL A 158 6.39 15.01 8.02
N ASN A 159 7.60 14.72 7.54
CA ASN A 159 8.80 15.43 7.97
C ASN A 159 8.72 16.92 7.62
N VAL A 160 8.19 17.29 6.45
CA VAL A 160 7.98 18.71 6.10
C VAL A 160 6.96 19.35 7.04
N ALA A 161 5.96 18.60 7.53
CA ALA A 161 5.06 19.07 8.59
C ALA A 161 5.74 19.26 9.96
N GLN A 162 7.01 18.85 10.12
CA GLN A 162 7.79 18.94 11.36
C GLN A 162 9.03 19.82 11.27
N ALA A 163 9.42 20.31 10.10
CA ALA A 163 10.82 20.66 9.83
C ALA A 163 11.03 22.08 9.28
N GLY A 164 10.22 23.03 9.75
CA GLY A 164 10.28 24.43 9.30
C GLY A 164 10.12 24.60 7.79
N SER A 165 10.22 25.86 7.33
CA SER A 165 10.36 26.15 5.90
C SER A 165 11.67 25.54 5.38
N GLY A 166 11.60 24.47 4.59
CA GLY A 166 12.80 23.76 4.11
C GLY A 166 12.55 22.91 2.87
N SER A 167 13.64 22.59 2.17
CA SER A 167 13.65 21.64 1.05
C SER A 167 14.13 20.26 1.54
N PHE A 168 13.38 19.19 1.27
CA PHE A 168 13.69 17.83 1.69
C PHE A 168 14.14 16.98 0.52
N VAL A 169 15.28 16.31 0.65
CA VAL A 169 15.78 15.40 -0.38
C VAL A 169 15.47 13.97 0.03
N CYS A 170 14.73 13.25 -0.79
CA CYS A 170 14.45 11.81 -0.66
C CYS A 170 14.93 11.06 -1.91
N ARG A 171 14.92 9.73 -1.90
CA ARG A 171 15.25 8.93 -3.10
C ARG A 171 14.14 7.93 -3.41
N GLY A 172 13.87 7.74 -4.70
CA GLY A 172 12.95 6.76 -5.22
C GLY A 172 13.38 5.33 -4.93
N PRO A 173 12.46 4.45 -4.53
CA PRO A 173 12.76 3.07 -4.19
C PRO A 173 13.12 2.20 -5.41
N LEU A 174 12.64 2.51 -6.62
CA LEU A 174 12.88 1.68 -7.82
C LEU A 174 14.11 2.11 -8.63
N ASP A 175 14.28 3.40 -8.84
CA ASP A 175 15.29 3.96 -9.76
C ASP A 175 16.44 4.69 -9.04
N GLY A 176 16.32 4.86 -7.72
CA GLY A 176 17.26 5.66 -6.93
C GLY A 176 17.24 7.15 -7.26
N ALA A 177 16.25 7.64 -8.02
CA ALA A 177 16.12 9.04 -8.37
C ALA A 177 16.04 9.89 -7.11
N VAL A 178 16.72 11.02 -7.11
CA VAL A 178 16.72 11.94 -5.98
C VAL A 178 15.54 12.91 -6.15
N TYR A 179 14.66 12.97 -5.16
CA TYR A 179 13.48 13.82 -5.14
C TYR A 179 13.66 14.97 -4.15
N THR A 180 13.69 16.23 -4.60
CA THR A 180 13.70 17.39 -3.68
C THR A 180 12.31 17.96 -3.52
N ILE A 181 11.76 17.93 -2.31
CA ILE A 181 10.44 18.43 -1.96
C ILE A 181 10.58 19.84 -1.37
N ARG A 182 9.92 20.84 -1.96
CA ARG A 182 9.91 22.22 -1.44
C ARG A 182 8.48 22.63 -1.07
N GLY A 183 8.32 23.53 -0.08
CA GLY A 183 7.11 24.36 0.02
C GLY A 183 6.04 24.01 1.06
N LEU A 184 6.35 23.34 2.19
CA LEU A 184 5.48 23.47 3.36
C LEU A 184 6.13 24.33 4.44
N GLU A 185 5.38 25.30 4.95
CA GLU A 185 5.68 25.97 6.22
C GLU A 185 5.10 25.12 7.36
N ALA A 186 5.91 24.75 8.35
CA ALA A 186 5.41 24.06 9.53
C ALA A 186 6.16 24.41 10.81
N ALA A 187 5.45 24.19 11.92
CA ALA A 187 5.85 24.45 13.29
C ALA A 187 6.77 23.35 13.85
N GLY A 188 8.07 23.63 14.00
CA GLY A 188 8.99 22.82 14.83
C GLY A 188 10.25 22.30 14.13
N ASP A 189 11.11 21.64 14.91
CA ASP A 189 12.37 21.04 14.50
C ASP A 189 12.20 19.59 14.01
N ALA A 190 12.79 19.29 12.85
CA ALA A 190 12.84 17.96 12.25
C ALA A 190 13.57 16.96 13.15
N ARG A 191 12.87 15.97 13.71
CA ARG A 191 13.52 14.81 14.34
C ARG A 191 13.44 13.63 13.39
N GLU A 192 14.51 12.84 13.29
CA GLU A 192 14.51 11.57 12.56
C GLU A 192 13.53 10.62 13.28
N VAL A 193 12.25 10.60 12.85
CA VAL A 193 11.20 9.74 13.43
C VAL A 193 11.36 8.33 12.89
N CYS A 194 12.52 7.73 13.12
CA CYS A 194 12.72 6.31 12.96
C CYS A 194 12.96 5.78 14.37
N SER A 195 12.04 4.99 14.91
CA SER A 195 12.37 4.24 16.12
C SER A 195 11.91 2.81 15.96
N LYS A 196 12.68 1.89 16.56
CA LYS A 196 12.18 0.59 16.95
C LYS A 196 10.82 0.80 17.59
N GLN A 197 9.79 0.15 17.07
CA GLN A 197 8.50 0.21 17.68
C GLN A 197 8.54 -0.71 18.91
N ALA A 198 8.64 -0.11 20.09
CA ALA A 198 8.36 -0.81 21.34
C ALA A 198 7.15 -0.20 22.07
N ASP A 199 6.93 1.12 22.03
CA ASP A 199 5.97 1.74 22.97
C ASP A 199 5.03 2.79 22.35
N SER A 200 4.55 2.60 21.13
CA SER A 200 3.30 3.28 20.81
C SER A 200 2.19 2.58 21.60
N ASN A 201 1.81 3.11 22.75
CA ASN A 201 0.62 2.75 23.55
C ASN A 201 -0.71 2.87 22.75
N VAL A 202 -0.65 2.95 21.43
CA VAL A 202 -1.78 3.02 20.53
C VAL A 202 -2.38 1.62 20.41
N LYS A 203 -3.37 1.36 21.26
CA LYS A 203 -4.25 0.20 21.14
C LYS A 203 -5.17 0.41 19.93
N VAL A 204 -5.02 -0.42 18.91
CA VAL A 204 -5.87 -0.39 17.71
C VAL A 204 -6.96 -1.43 17.88
N LYS A 205 -8.24 -1.03 18.00
CA LYS A 205 -9.38 -1.95 18.10
C LYS A 205 -10.03 -2.16 16.74
N ALA A 206 -10.17 -3.42 16.30
CA ALA A 206 -11.05 -3.73 15.17
C ALA A 206 -12.51 -3.48 15.58
N ALA A 207 -13.14 -2.45 15.00
CA ALA A 207 -14.51 -2.07 15.35
C ALA A 207 -15.55 -3.06 14.79
N THR A 208 -15.32 -3.58 13.58
CA THR A 208 -16.21 -4.55 12.94
C THR A 208 -15.42 -5.35 11.91
N LEU A 209 -15.48 -6.68 11.98
CA LEU A 209 -14.98 -7.57 10.94
C LEU A 209 -16.15 -7.99 10.04
N ARG A 210 -16.09 -7.65 8.76
CA ARG A 210 -17.08 -8.07 7.77
C ARG A 210 -16.57 -9.33 7.06
N GLY A 211 -17.08 -10.49 7.50
CA GLY A 211 -16.73 -11.79 6.93
C GLY A 211 -15.52 -12.45 7.58
N GLU A 212 -15.08 -13.56 6.99
CA GLU A 212 -13.93 -14.32 7.45
C GLU A 212 -12.63 -13.60 7.04
N CYS A 213 -11.88 -13.11 8.03
CA CYS A 213 -10.54 -12.59 7.82
C CYS A 213 -9.51 -13.66 8.22
N ARG A 214 -8.51 -13.91 7.37
CA ARG A 214 -7.44 -14.86 7.69
C ARG A 214 -6.68 -14.46 8.98
N TYR A 215 -6.47 -13.17 9.15
CA TYR A 215 -5.61 -12.62 10.21
C TYR A 215 -6.35 -12.41 11.52
N HIS A 216 -7.66 -12.08 11.47
CA HIS A 216 -8.41 -11.66 12.65
C HIS A 216 -9.76 -12.40 12.71
N ALA A 217 -10.01 -13.09 13.82
CA ALA A 217 -11.33 -13.65 14.08
C ALA A 217 -12.26 -12.56 14.63
N ALA A 218 -13.55 -12.61 14.30
CA ALA A 218 -14.56 -11.66 14.77
C ALA A 218 -14.58 -11.50 16.31
N SER A 219 -14.24 -12.57 17.02
CA SER A 219 -14.23 -12.66 18.48
C SER A 219 -12.84 -12.48 19.13
N MET A 220 -11.81 -12.13 18.35
CA MET A 220 -10.45 -12.06 18.89
C MET A 220 -10.31 -10.85 19.82
N PRO A 221 -9.89 -11.04 21.08
CA PRO A 221 -9.62 -9.93 21.98
C PRO A 221 -8.45 -9.13 21.43
N VAL A 222 -8.62 -7.81 21.36
CA VAL A 222 -7.72 -6.90 20.66
C VAL A 222 -6.55 -6.43 21.55
N GLU A 223 -6.29 -7.15 22.63
CA GLU A 223 -5.23 -6.83 23.56
C GLU A 223 -3.92 -7.42 23.01
N ASN A 224 -2.91 -6.56 22.84
CA ASN A 224 -1.55 -6.91 22.40
C ASN A 224 -1.35 -7.24 20.91
N ILE A 225 -2.09 -6.59 20.01
CA ILE A 225 -1.79 -6.66 18.57
C ILE A 225 -0.59 -5.77 18.25
N HIS A 226 0.52 -6.38 17.82
CA HIS A 226 1.69 -5.65 17.30
C HIS A 226 1.37 -5.07 15.91
N ALA A 227 1.90 -3.89 15.59
CA ALA A 227 1.64 -3.31 14.28
C ALA A 227 2.35 -4.05 13.13
N GLY A 228 3.40 -4.81 13.45
CA GLY A 228 4.17 -5.62 12.51
C GLY A 228 5.11 -6.58 13.23
N PRO A 229 6.05 -7.22 12.50
CA PRO A 229 6.97 -8.18 13.07
C PRO A 229 7.80 -7.56 14.21
N PRO A 230 8.00 -8.27 15.34
CA PRO A 230 8.78 -7.76 16.46
C PRO A 230 10.17 -7.28 16.02
N GLY A 231 10.51 -6.04 16.41
CA GLY A 231 11.79 -5.43 16.07
C GLY A 231 11.92 -4.89 14.65
N PHE A 232 10.93 -5.09 13.77
CA PHE A 232 10.94 -4.51 12.42
C PHE A 232 10.43 -3.07 12.45
N CYS A 233 11.11 -2.16 11.75
CA CYS A 233 10.70 -0.76 11.66
C CYS A 233 9.36 -0.65 10.90
N GLN A 234 8.41 0.09 11.47
CA GLN A 234 7.10 0.32 10.85
C GLN A 234 7.18 1.06 9.52
N ASP A 235 8.07 2.05 9.42
CA ASP A 235 8.25 2.84 8.21
C ASP A 235 8.79 1.94 7.08
N ALA A 236 9.71 1.04 7.42
CA ALA A 236 10.22 0.02 6.51
C ALA A 236 9.12 -0.97 6.12
N LEU A 237 8.29 -1.42 7.07
CA LEU A 237 7.16 -2.31 6.79
C LEU A 237 6.14 -1.67 5.85
N HIS A 238 5.83 -0.39 6.06
CA HIS A 238 4.88 0.36 5.23
C HIS A 238 5.39 0.49 3.79
N ALA A 239 6.66 0.87 3.63
CA ALA A 239 7.30 0.98 2.32
C ALA A 239 7.45 -0.38 1.62
N ALA A 240 7.73 -1.45 2.37
CA ALA A 240 7.92 -2.79 1.82
C ALA A 240 6.60 -3.53 1.50
N TYR A 241 5.48 -3.07 2.03
CA TYR A 241 4.19 -3.76 1.91
C TYR A 241 3.70 -3.96 0.46
N PRO A 242 3.70 -2.94 -0.44
CA PRO A 242 3.28 -3.15 -1.82
C PRO A 242 4.08 -4.25 -2.54
N TYR A 243 5.38 -4.31 -2.26
CA TYR A 243 6.30 -5.31 -2.83
C TYR A 243 6.06 -6.70 -2.27
N ALA A 244 5.85 -6.82 -0.95
CA ALA A 244 5.47 -8.07 -0.32
C ALA A 244 4.15 -8.60 -0.88
N LEU A 245 3.16 -7.72 -1.07
CA LEU A 245 1.87 -8.05 -1.67
C LEU A 245 2.03 -8.54 -3.12
N GLY A 246 2.81 -7.83 -3.92
CA GLY A 246 3.14 -8.22 -5.29
C GLY A 246 3.80 -9.61 -5.35
N LEU A 247 4.78 -9.89 -4.48
CA LEU A 247 5.44 -11.19 -4.42
C LEU A 247 4.50 -12.35 -4.07
N ILE A 248 3.51 -12.11 -3.21
CA ILE A 248 2.53 -13.13 -2.81
C ILE A 248 1.61 -13.49 -3.97
N TYR A 249 1.12 -12.50 -4.70
CA TYR A 249 0.06 -12.68 -5.70
C TYR A 249 0.55 -12.67 -7.15
N ASN A 250 1.86 -12.47 -7.37
CA ASN A 250 2.47 -12.53 -8.69
C ASN A 250 3.48 -13.67 -8.78
N ASP A 251 3.42 -14.46 -9.85
CA ASP A 251 4.37 -15.55 -10.07
C ASP A 251 5.78 -15.03 -10.41
N ALA A 252 5.93 -13.82 -10.98
CA ALA A 252 7.18 -13.04 -11.07
C ALA A 252 6.95 -11.75 -11.90
N PRO A 253 6.85 -10.55 -11.29
CA PRO A 253 6.94 -9.32 -12.08
C PRO A 253 8.30 -9.25 -12.79
N SER A 254 8.34 -8.70 -14.00
CA SER A 254 9.56 -8.59 -14.81
C SER A 254 10.68 -7.77 -14.16
N TRP A 255 10.33 -6.86 -13.25
CA TRP A 255 11.28 -6.02 -12.51
C TRP A 255 11.68 -6.60 -11.14
N ILE A 256 11.01 -7.67 -10.68
CA ILE A 256 11.45 -8.45 -9.54
C ILE A 256 12.47 -9.47 -10.05
N ASN A 257 13.74 -9.24 -9.76
CA ASN A 257 14.80 -10.21 -10.06
C ASN A 257 14.47 -11.57 -9.42
N ALA A 258 15.00 -12.67 -9.95
CA ALA A 258 14.80 -14.03 -9.42
C ALA A 258 15.13 -14.18 -7.91
N GLY A 259 15.81 -13.20 -7.33
CA GLY A 259 16.09 -13.13 -5.91
C GLY A 259 15.35 -12.05 -5.12
N GLY A 260 14.26 -11.45 -5.59
CA GLY A 260 13.45 -10.47 -4.82
C GLY A 260 13.65 -9.00 -5.21
N VAL A 261 13.09 -8.12 -4.38
CA VAL A 261 13.02 -6.65 -4.61
C VAL A 261 13.83 -5.91 -3.59
N THR A 262 14.56 -4.90 -4.03
CA THR A 262 15.24 -3.96 -3.14
C THR A 262 14.29 -2.82 -2.78
N VAL A 263 14.14 -2.54 -1.49
CA VAL A 263 13.31 -1.46 -0.96
C VAL A 263 14.17 -0.60 -0.05
N HIS A 264 14.16 0.71 -0.27
CA HIS A 264 14.88 1.65 0.56
C HIS A 264 14.04 2.05 1.78
N CYS A 265 14.69 2.17 2.94
CA CYS A 265 14.09 2.79 4.11
C CYS A 265 13.69 4.22 3.74
N PRO A 266 12.44 4.62 3.97
CA PRO A 266 11.95 5.87 3.42
C PRO A 266 12.43 7.08 4.27
N GLY A 267 13.12 6.83 5.38
CA GLY A 267 13.77 7.88 6.19
C GLY A 267 14.74 8.75 5.37
N VAL A 268 14.90 10.00 5.80
CA VAL A 268 15.59 11.11 5.09
C VAL A 268 17.01 10.82 4.58
N THR A 269 17.66 9.78 5.08
CA THR A 269 19.03 9.43 4.69
C THR A 269 19.13 8.15 3.87
N ASN A 270 18.02 7.44 3.60
CA ASN A 270 17.97 6.16 2.86
C ASN A 270 19.07 5.16 3.27
N LYS A 271 19.47 5.19 4.53
CA LYS A 271 20.64 4.45 5.02
C LYS A 271 20.42 2.95 4.99
N VAL A 272 19.18 2.50 5.12
CA VAL A 272 18.88 1.06 5.19
C VAL A 272 18.25 0.61 3.90
N VAL A 273 18.79 -0.47 3.36
CA VAL A 273 18.29 -1.13 2.16
C VAL A 273 17.80 -2.51 2.57
N PHE A 274 16.52 -2.78 2.30
CA PHE A 274 15.89 -4.07 2.53
C PHE A 274 15.79 -4.84 1.22
N ARG A 275 15.88 -6.15 1.32
CA ARG A 275 15.58 -7.09 0.25
C ARG A 275 14.33 -7.86 0.65
N VAL A 276 13.26 -7.67 -0.10
CA VAL A 276 11.99 -8.38 0.04
C VAL A 276 12.04 -9.60 -0.86
N GLN A 277 11.98 -10.80 -0.30
CA GLN A 277 12.13 -12.04 -1.05
C GLN A 277 10.96 -12.96 -0.80
N ARG A 278 10.66 -13.79 -1.79
CA ARG A 278 9.69 -14.88 -1.67
C ARG A 278 10.42 -16.21 -1.62
N GLU A 279 10.05 -17.03 -0.65
CA GLU A 279 10.51 -18.40 -0.52
C GLU A 279 9.32 -19.36 -0.59
N TRP A 280 9.39 -20.36 -1.47
CA TRP A 280 8.32 -21.35 -1.59
C TRP A 280 8.41 -22.35 -0.44
N THR A 281 7.31 -22.55 0.28
CA THR A 281 7.27 -23.47 1.44
C THR A 281 7.07 -24.92 1.02
N ALA A 282 6.70 -25.17 -0.24
CA ALA A 282 6.40 -26.47 -0.78
C ALA A 282 7.23 -26.79 -2.03
N PRO A 283 7.58 -28.07 -2.27
CA PRO A 283 8.25 -28.48 -3.49
C PRO A 283 7.35 -28.26 -4.71
N LEU A 284 7.95 -28.07 -5.89
CA LEU A 284 7.25 -27.70 -7.13
C LEU A 284 6.07 -28.62 -7.48
N TRP A 285 6.21 -29.93 -7.27
CA TRP A 285 5.15 -30.90 -7.56
C TRP A 285 3.92 -30.69 -6.66
N LEU A 286 4.12 -30.41 -5.37
CA LEU A 286 3.03 -30.14 -4.43
C LEU A 286 2.36 -28.81 -4.73
N ARG A 287 3.14 -27.82 -5.19
CA ARG A 287 2.60 -26.53 -5.65
C ARG A 287 1.73 -26.68 -6.88
N ARG A 288 2.16 -27.48 -7.87
CA ARG A 288 1.36 -27.81 -9.06
C ARG A 288 0.08 -28.54 -8.68
N LEU A 289 0.16 -29.49 -7.75
CA LEU A 289 -1.00 -30.21 -7.24
C LEU A 289 -1.99 -29.26 -6.54
N LYS A 290 -1.49 -28.39 -5.64
CA LYS A 290 -2.32 -27.36 -4.97
C LYS A 290 -2.96 -26.41 -5.96
N ALA A 291 -2.22 -25.96 -6.98
CA ALA A 291 -2.76 -25.08 -8.02
C ALA A 291 -3.86 -25.78 -8.85
N ALA A 292 -3.66 -27.05 -9.22
CA ALA A 292 -4.68 -27.84 -9.91
C ALA A 292 -5.92 -28.04 -9.03
N ALA A 293 -5.73 -28.40 -7.76
CA ALA A 293 -6.81 -28.54 -6.79
C ALA A 293 -7.57 -27.22 -6.61
N ALA A 294 -6.87 -26.10 -6.41
CA ALA A 294 -7.48 -24.78 -6.29
C ALA A 294 -8.28 -24.39 -7.54
N LYS A 295 -7.84 -24.78 -8.74
CA LYS A 295 -8.59 -24.56 -9.98
C LYS A 295 -9.89 -25.38 -10.04
N VAL A 296 -9.85 -26.63 -9.58
CA VAL A 296 -11.03 -27.50 -9.48
C VAL A 296 -12.00 -26.98 -8.43
N PHE A 297 -11.51 -26.69 -7.21
CA PHE A 297 -12.32 -26.15 -6.13
C PHE A 297 -12.87 -24.76 -6.46
N GLY A 298 -12.10 -23.88 -7.09
CA GLY A 298 -12.58 -22.57 -7.53
C GLY A 298 -13.64 -22.62 -8.63
N ALA A 299 -13.76 -23.75 -9.35
CA ALA A 299 -14.85 -23.96 -10.30
C ALA A 299 -16.14 -24.48 -9.61
N LEU A 300 -16.01 -25.19 -8.49
CA LEU A 300 -17.11 -25.83 -7.76
C LEU A 300 -17.60 -25.02 -6.54
N ALA A 301 -16.72 -24.20 -5.96
CA ALA A 301 -16.91 -23.52 -4.68
C ALA A 301 -16.19 -22.15 -4.66
N HIS A 302 -16.17 -21.50 -3.50
CA HIS A 302 -15.59 -20.17 -3.35
C HIS A 302 -14.07 -20.15 -3.55
N PRO A 303 -13.51 -19.04 -4.09
CA PRO A 303 -12.08 -18.89 -4.21
C PRO A 303 -11.41 -18.95 -2.84
N VAL A 304 -10.60 -19.98 -2.60
CA VAL A 304 -9.79 -20.10 -1.40
C VAL A 304 -8.41 -19.52 -1.69
N ASP A 305 -8.01 -18.53 -0.90
CA ASP A 305 -6.65 -18.03 -0.94
C ASP A 305 -5.72 -18.99 -0.18
N ILE A 306 -5.01 -19.83 -0.93
CA ILE A 306 -3.96 -20.72 -0.41
C ILE A 306 -2.64 -20.06 -0.74
N ILE A 307 -1.87 -19.68 0.29
CA ILE A 307 -0.55 -19.11 0.10
C ILE A 307 0.50 -20.17 0.43
N ASP A 308 1.31 -20.53 -0.57
CA ASP A 308 2.35 -21.55 -0.53
C ASP A 308 3.77 -20.96 -0.51
N CYS A 309 3.88 -19.70 -0.07
CA CYS A 309 5.13 -19.01 0.08
C CYS A 309 5.23 -18.25 1.40
N ARG A 310 6.46 -17.99 1.82
CA ARG A 310 6.81 -17.01 2.85
C ARG A 310 7.43 -15.80 2.15
N VAL A 311 7.20 -14.63 2.73
CA VAL A 311 7.90 -13.42 2.32
C VAL A 311 8.80 -12.98 3.46
N THR A 312 10.06 -12.75 3.14
CA THR A 312 11.10 -12.35 4.10
C THR A 312 11.63 -10.97 3.75
N TYR A 313 11.89 -10.18 4.78
CA TYR A 313 12.57 -8.90 4.72
C TYR A 313 13.99 -9.10 5.25
N THR A 314 14.99 -9.01 4.38
CA THR A 314 16.39 -9.10 4.77
C THR A 314 17.03 -7.73 4.68
N VAL A 315 17.68 -7.24 5.72
CA VAL A 315 18.46 -6.01 5.66
C VAL A 315 19.70 -6.27 4.80
N ALA A 316 19.69 -5.80 3.56
CA ALA A 316 20.78 -6.02 2.61
C ALA A 316 21.96 -5.10 2.87
N ARG A 317 21.72 -3.87 3.31
CA ARG A 317 22.76 -2.87 3.57
C ARG A 317 22.30 -1.84 4.61
N VAL A 318 23.25 -1.37 5.41
CA VAL A 318 23.09 -0.24 6.34
C VAL A 318 24.25 0.74 6.13
N ASP A 319 23.98 1.87 5.51
CA ASP A 319 24.91 2.96 5.24
C ASP A 319 24.87 3.97 6.41
N GLY A 320 25.61 3.70 7.48
CA GLY A 320 25.69 4.57 8.67
C GLY A 320 24.83 4.07 9.84
N HIS A 321 24.18 4.98 10.58
CA HIS A 321 23.36 4.62 11.74
C HIS A 321 21.88 4.50 11.38
N CYS A 322 21.29 3.33 11.64
CA CYS A 322 19.85 3.12 11.64
C CYS A 322 19.29 3.41 13.05
N PRO A 323 18.39 4.40 13.23
CA PRO A 323 17.76 4.66 14.52
C PRO A 323 16.89 3.51 15.03
N ALA A 324 16.30 2.73 14.11
CA ALA A 324 15.64 1.47 14.43
C ALA A 324 16.62 0.32 14.72
N GLY A 325 17.93 0.58 14.76
CA GLY A 325 18.97 -0.37 15.15
C GLY A 325 19.06 -1.62 14.27
N HIS A 326 18.58 -1.55 13.03
CA HIS A 326 18.73 -2.62 12.05
C HIS A 326 20.21 -2.85 11.69
N LYS A 327 20.56 -4.11 11.48
CA LYS A 327 21.89 -4.55 11.07
C LYS A 327 21.80 -5.33 9.77
N THR A 328 22.84 -5.28 8.96
CA THR A 328 22.96 -6.11 7.76
C THR A 328 22.75 -7.58 8.12
N ALA A 329 22.01 -8.29 7.27
CA ALA A 329 21.55 -9.67 7.44
C ALA A 329 20.49 -9.91 8.52
N ASP A 330 19.98 -8.88 9.23
CA ASP A 330 18.75 -9.04 10.00
C ASP A 330 17.63 -9.53 9.07
N THR A 331 16.87 -10.51 9.52
CA THR A 331 15.74 -11.07 8.78
C THR A 331 14.45 -10.96 9.58
N TYR A 332 13.38 -10.60 8.88
CA TYR A 332 12.04 -10.48 9.44
C TYR A 332 11.07 -11.20 8.50
N GLU A 333 10.07 -11.87 9.06
CA GLU A 333 9.05 -12.57 8.27
C GLU A 333 7.82 -11.68 8.12
N PHE A 334 7.34 -11.52 6.89
CA PHE A 334 6.07 -10.85 6.64
C PHE A 334 4.91 -11.63 7.27
N ASN A 335 3.98 -10.92 7.89
CA ASN A 335 2.82 -11.56 8.50
C ASN A 335 1.92 -12.18 7.42
N MET A 336 1.86 -13.52 7.40
CA MET A 336 1.00 -14.30 6.49
C MET A 336 -0.23 -14.91 7.17
N ASP A 337 -0.15 -15.12 8.48
CA ASP A 337 -1.15 -15.82 9.30
C ASP A 337 -1.02 -15.56 10.82
N LYS A 338 -0.10 -14.68 11.26
CA LYS A 338 0.10 -14.34 12.67
C LYS A 338 -1.03 -13.45 13.14
N ARG A 339 -1.77 -13.98 14.11
CA ARG A 339 -2.95 -13.36 14.76
C ARG A 339 -2.59 -12.33 15.83
N THR A 340 -1.32 -12.31 16.24
CA THR A 340 -0.76 -11.35 17.21
C THR A 340 -0.30 -10.05 16.56
N GLU A 341 -0.42 -9.93 15.25
CA GLU A 341 0.03 -8.77 14.46
C GLU A 341 -1.16 -8.21 13.66
N LEU A 342 -1.16 -6.91 13.38
CA LEU A 342 -2.12 -6.31 12.45
C LEU A 342 -2.02 -7.03 11.11
N CYS A 343 -3.15 -7.17 10.41
CA CYS A 343 -3.05 -7.65 9.06
C CYS A 343 -2.29 -6.58 8.25
N PRO A 344 -1.36 -6.97 7.35
CA PRO A 344 -0.53 -6.00 6.65
C PRO A 344 -1.32 -4.93 5.87
N ALA A 345 -2.47 -5.30 5.29
CA ALA A 345 -3.36 -4.36 4.62
C ALA A 345 -3.94 -3.30 5.57
N SER A 346 -4.40 -3.72 6.75
CA SER A 346 -4.89 -2.80 7.78
C SER A 346 -3.76 -1.94 8.33
N PHE A 347 -2.57 -2.52 8.54
CA PHE A 347 -1.40 -1.74 8.95
C PHE A 347 -1.08 -0.64 7.94
N HIS A 348 -0.98 -0.98 6.66
CA HIS A 348 -0.66 -0.01 5.61
C HIS A 348 -1.70 1.11 5.52
N ALA A 349 -2.99 0.77 5.60
CA ALA A 349 -4.08 1.75 5.62
C ALA A 349 -4.04 2.65 6.86
N LEU A 350 -3.67 2.12 8.02
CA LEU A 350 -3.64 2.85 9.29
C LEU A 350 -2.35 3.65 9.50
N TYR A 351 -1.26 3.26 8.84
CA TYR A 351 0.08 3.76 9.11
C TYR A 351 0.18 5.30 9.06
N PRO A 352 -0.36 6.01 8.05
CA PRO A 352 -0.33 7.47 8.03
C PRO A 352 -0.90 8.10 9.33
N TYR A 353 -1.98 7.53 9.88
CA TYR A 353 -2.59 8.04 11.12
C TYR A 353 -1.81 7.67 12.36
N LEU A 354 -1.27 6.44 12.42
CA LEU A 354 -0.41 6.01 13.52
C LEU A 354 0.82 6.90 13.62
N PHE A 355 1.37 7.26 12.46
CA PHE A 355 2.51 8.16 12.35
C PHE A 355 2.13 9.59 12.80
N LEU A 356 1.05 10.18 12.28
CA LEU A 356 0.60 11.54 12.69
C LEU A 356 0.31 11.65 14.19
N LYS A 357 -0.38 10.64 14.74
CA LYS A 357 -0.65 10.59 16.18
C LYS A 357 0.64 10.53 17.00
N ARG A 358 1.64 9.80 16.52
CA ARG A 358 2.95 9.68 17.17
C ARG A 358 3.75 10.99 17.12
N THR A 359 3.62 11.75 16.04
CA THR A 359 4.31 13.04 15.88
C THR A 359 3.62 14.18 16.63
N GLY A 360 2.48 13.92 17.28
CA GLY A 360 1.70 14.93 17.99
C GLY A 360 0.98 15.91 17.06
N ILE A 361 0.97 15.64 15.75
CA ILE A 361 0.26 16.47 14.78
C ILE A 361 -1.23 16.15 14.93
N PRO A 362 -2.06 17.14 15.30
CA PRO A 362 -3.48 16.90 15.45
C PRO A 362 -4.09 16.57 14.09
N PHE A 363 -4.77 15.42 14.02
CA PHE A 363 -5.47 14.99 12.83
C PHE A 363 -6.98 15.13 13.04
N TYR A 364 -7.58 16.06 12.31
CA TYR A 364 -9.02 16.26 12.32
C TYR A 364 -9.59 15.62 11.06
N TRP A 365 -10.45 14.63 11.26
CA TRP A 365 -11.39 14.26 10.21
C TRP A 365 -12.36 15.42 10.08
N ALA A 366 -12.39 16.10 8.94
CA ALA A 366 -13.42 17.09 8.65
C ALA A 366 -14.78 16.39 8.84
N GLY A 367 -15.50 16.81 9.88
CA GLY A 367 -16.85 16.33 10.21
C GLY A 367 -17.90 17.00 9.35
#